data_AF-A0A2M9M5R8-F1
#
_entry.id   AF-A0A2M9M5R8-F1
#
_cell.length_a   1.000
_cell.length_b   1.000
_cell.length_c   1.000
_cell.angle_alpha   90.00
_cell.angle_beta   90.00
_cell.angle_gamma   90.00
#
_symmetry.space_group_name_H-M   'P 1'
#
loop_
_entity.id
_entity.type
_entity.pdbx_description
1 polymer ?
#
loop_
_entity_poly.entity_id
_entity_poly.type
_entity_poly.pdbx_seq_one_letter_code
_entity_poly.pdbx_strand_id
1 'polypeptide(L)'
;MPKLNPAQAPEVKLDAATAAIEASLTVEQRRGLFEKPGTTVVAIVELTSKSYTGHAEGEEKEPQVKVRVTGCEVARADGEAATLLEAKRAMWRARRMDGTLDEVGPGPRDPEAVIGDAFANYPSEDEYRAHERTREQRRRDEYVR
;
A
#
# COMPACT_ATOMS: atom_id res chain seq x y z
N MET A 1 -7.79 -2.76 24.25
CA MET A 1 -6.46 -2.73 23.60
C MET A 1 -5.46 -2.25 24.63
N PRO A 2 -4.32 -2.93 24.83
CA PRO A 2 -3.23 -2.39 25.63
C PRO A 2 -2.80 -1.06 25.04
N LYS A 3 -2.59 -0.07 25.92
CA LYS A 3 -2.19 1.27 25.54
C LYS A 3 -0.68 1.37 25.73
N LEU A 4 0.02 1.73 24.67
CA LEU A 4 1.45 2.05 24.75
C LEU A 4 1.62 3.41 25.43
N ASN A 5 2.76 3.60 26.10
CA ASN A 5 3.20 4.93 26.51
C ASN A 5 3.35 5.82 25.25
N PRO A 6 2.93 7.11 25.28
CA PRO A 6 3.14 8.04 24.17
C PRO A 6 4.57 8.10 23.61
N ALA A 7 5.59 7.81 24.42
CA ALA A 7 6.98 7.79 24.00
C ALA A 7 7.44 6.45 23.37
N GLN A 8 6.60 5.41 23.39
CA GLN A 8 6.97 4.06 22.96
C GLN A 8 6.42 3.75 21.56
N ALA A 9 7.32 3.42 20.63
CA ALA A 9 6.97 3.00 19.27
C ALA A 9 6.98 1.46 19.17
N PRO A 10 5.93 0.81 18.64
CA PRO A 10 5.95 -0.63 18.43
C PRO A 10 6.83 -1.00 17.24
N GLU A 11 7.51 -2.15 17.34
CA GLU A 11 8.15 -2.79 16.20
C GLU A 11 7.09 -3.20 15.18
N VAL A 12 7.27 -2.82 13.91
CA VAL A 12 6.35 -3.20 12.82
C VAL A 12 6.93 -4.39 12.06
N LYS A 13 6.19 -5.49 12.03
CA LYS A 13 6.54 -6.72 11.27
C LYS A 13 5.58 -6.93 10.12
N LEU A 14 6.10 -7.33 8.96
CA LEU A 14 5.27 -7.74 7.83
C LEU A 14 4.80 -9.18 8.03
N ASP A 15 3.49 -9.39 7.89
CA ASP A 15 2.89 -10.71 7.85
C ASP A 15 3.18 -11.38 6.49
N ALA A 16 3.50 -12.67 6.52
CA ALA A 16 3.91 -13.44 5.34
C ALA A 16 2.76 -13.75 4.36
N ALA A 17 1.53 -13.33 4.66
CA ALA A 17 0.40 -13.49 3.76
C ALA A 17 0.47 -12.49 2.60
N THR A 18 0.77 -13.01 1.40
CA THR A 18 1.08 -12.22 0.19
C THR A 18 0.03 -12.31 -0.91
N ALA A 19 -1.15 -12.87 -0.64
CA ALA A 19 -2.18 -13.12 -1.68
C ALA A 19 -2.55 -11.88 -2.51
N ALA A 20 -2.61 -10.70 -1.88
CA ALA A 20 -2.86 -9.44 -2.59
C ALA A 20 -1.72 -9.06 -3.56
N ILE A 21 -0.46 -9.27 -3.16
CA ILE A 21 0.71 -9.01 -4.01
C ILE A 21 0.68 -9.95 -5.21
N GLU A 22 0.49 -11.24 -4.96
CA GLU A 22 0.45 -12.22 -6.03
C GLU A 22 -0.65 -11.89 -7.05
N ALA A 23 -1.87 -11.61 -6.58
CA ALA A 23 -3.01 -11.27 -7.44
C ALA A 23 -2.77 -10.03 -8.33
N SER A 24 -1.99 -9.07 -7.85
CA SER A 24 -1.69 -7.82 -8.57
C SER A 24 -0.61 -7.95 -9.66
N LEU A 25 0.16 -9.04 -9.66
CA LEU A 25 1.26 -9.26 -10.61
C LEU A 25 0.79 -9.92 -11.90
N THR A 26 1.28 -9.43 -13.04
CA THR A 26 1.12 -10.12 -14.33
C THR A 26 1.98 -11.39 -14.37
N VAL A 27 1.63 -12.34 -15.24
CA VAL A 27 2.40 -13.57 -15.44
C VAL A 27 3.85 -13.26 -15.84
N GLU A 28 4.04 -12.27 -16.71
CA GLU A 28 5.37 -11.85 -17.16
C GLU A 28 6.22 -11.29 -16.00
N GLN A 29 5.63 -10.47 -15.13
CA GLN A 29 6.33 -9.94 -13.97
C GLN A 29 6.74 -11.04 -13.00
N ARG A 30 5.86 -12.01 -12.73
CA ARG A 30 6.20 -13.17 -11.87
C ARG A 30 7.35 -13.97 -12.46
N ARG A 31 7.32 -14.21 -13.78
CA ARG A 31 8.43 -14.90 -14.48
C ARG A 31 9.71 -14.08 -14.44
N GLY A 32 9.65 -12.77 -14.67
CA GLY A 32 10.80 -11.89 -14.59
C GLY A 32 11.48 -11.91 -13.22
N LEU A 33 10.70 -11.88 -12.14
CA LEU A 33 11.21 -11.98 -10.77
C LEU A 33 11.92 -13.31 -10.50
N PHE A 34 11.49 -14.41 -11.13
CA PHE A 34 12.11 -15.71 -10.97
C PHE A 34 13.33 -15.93 -11.90
N GLU A 35 13.17 -15.61 -13.18
CA GLU A 35 14.14 -15.92 -14.24
C GLU A 35 15.27 -14.88 -14.32
N LYS A 36 15.06 -13.66 -13.82
CA LYS A 36 16.03 -12.56 -13.88
C LYS A 36 16.26 -11.97 -12.48
N PRO A 37 17.13 -12.57 -11.65
CA PRO A 37 17.47 -12.05 -10.34
C PRO A 37 17.91 -10.58 -10.41
N GLY A 38 17.43 -9.76 -9.47
CA GLY A 38 17.64 -8.31 -9.48
C GLY A 38 16.56 -7.52 -10.22
N THR A 39 15.61 -8.18 -10.89
CA THR A 39 14.40 -7.54 -11.42
C THR A 39 13.64 -6.86 -10.27
N THR A 40 13.21 -5.62 -10.52
CA THR A 40 12.43 -4.84 -9.57
C THR A 40 11.04 -4.60 -10.15
N VAL A 41 10.01 -4.90 -9.37
CA VAL A 41 8.64 -4.47 -9.63
C VAL A 41 8.28 -3.37 -8.63
N VAL A 42 7.52 -2.38 -9.07
CA VAL A 42 7.12 -1.24 -8.23
C VAL A 42 5.62 -1.35 -7.98
N ALA A 43 5.22 -1.26 -6.72
CA ALA A 43 3.82 -1.40 -6.31
C ALA A 43 3.44 -0.33 -5.30
N ILE A 44 2.15 0.00 -5.27
CA ILE A 44 1.50 0.72 -4.17
C ILE A 44 0.72 -0.29 -3.32
N VAL A 45 0.85 -0.20 -2.00
CA VAL A 45 0.29 -1.18 -1.07
C VAL A 45 -0.50 -0.52 0.05
N GLU A 46 -1.59 -1.17 0.45
CA GLU A 46 -2.32 -0.87 1.67
C GLU A 46 -1.90 -1.87 2.77
N LEU A 47 -1.48 -1.33 3.92
CA LEU A 47 -1.07 -2.12 5.08
C LEU A 47 -2.14 -2.06 6.18
N THR A 48 -2.69 -3.22 6.52
CA THR A 48 -3.67 -3.36 7.61
C THR A 48 -3.04 -4.06 8.81
N SER A 49 -3.19 -3.51 10.01
CA SER A 49 -2.82 -4.17 11.27
C SER A 49 -3.66 -5.45 11.47
N LYS A 50 -3.02 -6.59 11.69
CA LYS A 50 -3.69 -7.89 11.87
C LYS A 50 -3.55 -8.46 13.26
N SER A 51 -2.39 -8.28 13.88
CA SER A 51 -2.18 -8.65 15.27
C SER A 51 -1.19 -7.72 15.93
N TYR A 52 -1.30 -7.59 17.24
CA TYR A 52 -0.36 -6.86 18.04
C TYR A 52 0.06 -7.74 19.22
N THR A 53 1.25 -7.50 19.73
CA THR A 53 1.75 -8.08 20.98
C THR A 53 2.04 -6.89 21.89
N GLY A 54 1.18 -6.69 22.87
CA GLY A 54 1.36 -5.71 23.95
C GLY A 54 1.29 -6.50 25.25
N HIS A 55 2.36 -6.44 26.04
CA HIS A 55 2.50 -7.29 27.21
C HIS A 55 1.90 -6.65 28.47
N ALA A 56 1.55 -7.50 29.45
CA ALA A 56 1.18 -7.06 30.78
C ALA A 56 2.40 -6.48 31.53
N GLU A 57 2.16 -5.71 32.59
CA GLU A 57 3.21 -5.15 33.44
C GLU A 57 4.15 -6.26 33.95
N GLY A 58 5.44 -6.21 33.55
CA GLY A 58 6.48 -7.14 34.01
C GLY A 58 7.02 -8.15 33.00
N GLU A 59 6.51 -8.20 31.76
CA GLU A 59 7.12 -9.01 30.68
C GLU A 59 8.11 -8.18 29.84
N GLU A 60 9.37 -8.64 29.74
CA GLU A 60 10.44 -8.05 28.89
C GLU A 60 10.23 -8.41 27.40
N LYS A 61 9.13 -7.99 26.81
CA LYS A 61 8.94 -8.10 25.36
C LYS A 61 8.54 -6.75 24.80
N GLU A 62 9.36 -6.28 23.86
CA GLU A 62 9.10 -5.07 23.12
C GLU A 62 7.74 -5.17 22.39
N PRO A 63 6.93 -4.10 22.39
CA PRO A 63 5.63 -4.12 21.74
C PRO A 63 5.80 -4.28 20.23
N GLN A 64 4.97 -5.14 19.64
CA GLN A 64 5.04 -5.43 18.21
C GLN A 64 3.66 -5.34 17.56
N VAL A 65 3.62 -4.93 16.29
CA VAL A 65 2.44 -5.00 15.45
C VAL A 65 2.78 -5.71 14.15
N LYS A 66 1.97 -6.71 13.79
CA LYS A 66 2.04 -7.36 12.49
C LYS A 66 1.06 -6.69 11.55
N VAL A 67 1.58 -6.15 10.44
CA VAL A 67 0.79 -5.58 9.35
C VAL A 67 0.78 -6.54 8.17
N ARG A 68 -0.34 -6.59 7.45
CA ARG A 68 -0.51 -7.40 6.24
C ARG A 68 -0.84 -6.49 5.07
N VAL A 69 -0.30 -6.81 3.89
CA VAL A 69 -0.75 -6.19 2.64
C VAL A 69 -2.17 -6.66 2.33
N THR A 70 -3.14 -5.75 2.38
CA THR A 70 -4.56 -6.02 2.10
C THR A 70 -5.01 -5.57 0.72
N GLY A 71 -4.40 -4.49 0.22
CA GLY A 71 -4.53 -4.01 -1.15
C GLY A 71 -3.15 -3.87 -1.77
N CYS A 72 -3.02 -4.20 -3.05
CA CYS A 72 -1.76 -4.07 -3.78
C CYS A 72 -2.06 -3.85 -5.25
N GLU A 73 -1.43 -2.84 -5.85
CA GLU A 73 -1.45 -2.64 -7.30
C GLU A 73 -0.02 -2.44 -7.78
N VAL A 74 0.38 -3.23 -8.78
CA VAL A 74 1.73 -3.22 -9.35
C VAL A 74 1.72 -2.43 -10.65
N ALA A 75 2.72 -1.58 -10.85
CA ALA A 75 2.93 -0.89 -12.12
C ALA A 75 3.05 -1.90 -13.27
N ARG A 76 2.19 -1.77 -14.27
CA ARG A 76 2.11 -2.66 -15.44
C ARG A 76 3.04 -2.23 -16.58
N ALA A 77 3.50 -0.98 -16.56
CA ALA A 77 4.40 -0.42 -17.56
C ALA A 77 5.44 0.51 -16.93
N ASP A 78 6.52 0.78 -17.66
CA ASP A 78 7.64 1.62 -17.19
C ASP A 78 7.21 3.03 -16.80
N GLY A 79 6.22 3.60 -17.50
CA GLY A 79 5.65 4.90 -17.16
C GLY A 79 4.97 4.91 -15.79
N GLU A 80 4.15 3.89 -15.49
CA GLU A 80 3.51 3.74 -14.18
C GLU A 80 4.56 3.54 -13.07
N ALA A 81 5.59 2.74 -13.35
CA ALA A 81 6.69 2.49 -12.41
C ALA A 81 7.50 3.78 -12.13
N ALA A 82 7.79 4.57 -13.16
CA ALA A 82 8.46 5.86 -13.02
C ALA A 82 7.65 6.83 -12.17
N THR A 83 6.34 6.90 -12.38
CA THR A 83 5.42 7.72 -11.58
C THR A 83 5.43 7.31 -10.10
N LEU A 84 5.32 6.01 -9.81
CA LEU A 84 5.38 5.52 -8.42
C LEU A 84 6.73 5.81 -7.75
N LEU A 85 7.83 5.67 -8.51
CA LEU A 85 9.17 5.99 -8.01
C LEU A 85 9.34 7.49 -7.73
N GLU A 86 8.77 8.37 -8.54
CA GLU A 86 8.80 9.80 -8.29
C GLU A 86 7.94 10.18 -7.09
N ALA A 87 6.74 9.62 -6.95
CA ALA A 87 5.91 9.81 -5.75
C ALA A 87 6.68 9.39 -4.48
N LYS A 88 7.36 8.23 -4.50
CA LYS A 88 8.23 7.77 -3.41
C LYS A 88 9.35 8.79 -3.10
N ARG A 89 10.01 9.35 -4.13
CA ARG A 89 11.06 10.35 -3.96
C ARG A 89 10.51 11.67 -3.42
N ALA A 90 9.35 12.12 -3.88
CA ALA A 90 8.67 13.32 -3.39
C ALA A 90 8.32 13.18 -1.90
N MET A 91 7.77 12.05 -1.48
CA MET A 91 7.52 11.75 -0.05
C MET A 91 8.80 11.76 0.79
N TRP A 92 9.91 11.25 0.25
CA TRP A 92 11.21 11.32 0.92
C TRP A 92 11.74 12.75 1.04
N ARG A 93 11.62 13.55 -0.03
CA ARG A 93 12.01 14.97 -0.04
C ARG A 93 11.22 15.76 1.00
N ALA A 94 9.90 15.55 1.07
CA ALA A 94 9.03 16.19 2.06
C ALA A 94 9.51 15.89 3.49
N ARG A 95 9.71 14.62 3.86
CA ARG A 95 10.21 14.24 5.19
C ARG A 95 11.56 14.87 5.53
N ARG A 96 12.46 14.97 4.53
CA ARG A 96 13.77 15.58 4.71
C ARG A 96 13.66 17.09 4.94
N MET A 97 12.75 17.77 4.25
CA MET A 97 12.50 19.20 4.44
C MET A 97 11.83 19.49 5.78
N ASP A 98 10.92 18.63 6.21
CA ASP A 98 10.19 18.78 7.48
C ASP A 98 11.03 18.36 8.70
N GLY A 99 12.25 17.85 8.51
CA GLY A 99 13.08 17.29 9.59
C GLY A 99 12.53 15.99 10.20
N THR A 100 11.50 15.40 9.58
CA THR A 100 10.76 14.21 10.07
C THR A 100 11.32 12.91 9.49
N LEU A 101 12.61 12.87 9.16
CA LEU A 101 13.26 11.60 8.79
C LEU A 101 13.29 10.63 9.97
N ASP A 102 13.42 11.17 11.18
CA ASP A 102 13.46 10.43 12.45
C ASP A 102 12.08 10.42 13.16
N GLU A 103 11.15 11.29 12.76
CA GLU A 103 9.78 11.35 13.30
C GLU A 103 8.77 10.81 12.29
N VAL A 104 8.18 9.64 12.55
CA VAL A 104 7.04 9.14 11.77
C VAL A 104 5.75 9.76 12.32
N GLY A 105 5.61 11.08 12.14
CA GLY A 105 4.45 11.86 12.59
C GLY A 105 3.59 12.39 11.43
N PRO A 106 2.37 12.90 11.72
CA PRO A 106 1.56 13.63 10.75
C PRO A 106 2.17 15.03 10.56
N GLY A 107 3.29 15.12 9.83
CA GLY A 107 3.78 16.40 9.34
C GLY A 107 2.71 17.09 8.48
N PRO A 108 2.77 18.42 8.32
CA PRO A 108 1.81 19.14 7.47
C PRO A 108 1.91 18.61 6.04
N ARG A 109 0.83 18.02 5.54
CA ARG A 109 0.76 17.45 4.18
C ARG A 109 -0.32 18.15 3.38
N ASP A 110 0.04 18.57 2.18
CA ASP A 110 -0.89 18.76 1.07
C ASP A 110 -0.83 17.48 0.20
N PRO A 111 -1.77 16.53 0.36
CA PRO A 111 -1.76 15.26 -0.38
C PRO A 111 -2.07 15.44 -1.87
N GLU A 112 -2.79 16.50 -2.26
CA GLU A 112 -3.12 16.77 -3.66
C GLU A 112 -1.89 17.19 -4.45
N ALA A 113 -1.02 18.02 -3.87
CA ALA A 113 0.21 18.49 -4.51
C ALA A 113 1.25 17.39 -4.83
N VAL A 114 1.17 16.23 -4.16
CA VAL A 114 2.19 15.16 -4.29
C VAL A 114 1.74 14.02 -5.22
N ILE A 115 0.44 13.75 -5.29
CA ILE A 115 -0.11 12.56 -5.97
C ILE A 115 -1.15 12.94 -7.03
N GLY A 116 -1.83 14.08 -6.92
CA GLY A 116 -2.98 14.44 -7.76
C GLY A 116 -2.68 14.46 -9.26
N ASP A 117 -1.62 15.17 -9.67
CA ASP A 117 -1.28 15.31 -11.10
C ASP A 117 -0.79 14.00 -11.72
N ALA A 118 -0.17 13.14 -10.93
CA ALA A 118 0.39 11.85 -11.38
C ALA A 118 -0.68 10.82 -11.74
N PHE A 119 -1.86 10.89 -11.11
CA PHE A 119 -2.96 9.95 -11.30
C PHE A 119 -4.18 10.57 -11.99
N ALA A 120 -4.08 11.81 -12.50
CA ALA A 120 -5.19 12.51 -13.15
C ALA A 120 -5.78 11.77 -14.37
N ASN A 121 -5.01 10.89 -15.02
CA ASN A 121 -5.45 10.08 -16.16
C ASN A 121 -5.90 8.66 -15.76
N TYR A 122 -5.94 8.33 -14.47
CA TYR A 122 -6.47 7.07 -13.98
C TYR A 122 -7.97 7.19 -13.74
N PRO A 123 -8.74 6.10 -13.91
CA PRO A 123 -10.15 6.09 -13.57
C PRO A 123 -10.34 6.49 -12.10
N SER A 124 -11.22 7.44 -11.88
CA SER A 124 -11.66 7.83 -10.55
C SER A 124 -12.44 6.71 -9.86
N GLU A 125 -12.54 6.79 -8.53
CA GLU A 125 -13.35 5.87 -7.72
C GLU A 125 -14.83 5.85 -8.19
N ASP A 126 -15.36 6.99 -8.62
CA ASP A 126 -16.74 7.10 -9.12
C ASP A 126 -16.93 6.39 -10.47
N GLU A 127 -15.97 6.52 -11.39
CA GLU A 127 -15.96 5.80 -12.67
C GLU A 127 -15.85 4.29 -12.46
N TYR A 128 -15.00 3.85 -11.53
CA TYR A 128 -14.87 2.44 -11.15
C TYR A 128 -16.21 1.88 -10.61
N ARG A 129 -16.86 2.58 -9.68
CA ARG A 129 -18.17 2.18 -9.13
C ARG A 129 -19.27 2.17 -10.18
N ALA A 130 -19.23 3.07 -11.17
CA ALA A 130 -20.18 3.06 -12.28
C ALA A 130 -19.98 1.83 -13.19
N HIS A 131 -18.72 1.48 -13.48
CA HIS A 131 -18.37 0.29 -14.24
C HIS A 131 -18.86 -1.00 -13.55
N GLU A 132 -18.59 -1.16 -12.25
CA GLU A 132 -19.02 -2.35 -11.49
C GLU A 132 -20.55 -2.49 -11.44
N ARG A 133 -21.29 -1.38 -11.24
CA ARG A 133 -22.76 -1.38 -11.32
C ARG A 133 -23.28 -1.85 -12.69
N THR A 134 -22.65 -1.38 -13.77
CA THR A 134 -23.02 -1.78 -15.14
C THR A 134 -22.76 -3.26 -15.38
N ARG A 135 -21.64 -3.77 -14.88
CA ARG A 135 -21.27 -5.18 -14.97
C ARG A 135 -22.25 -6.08 -14.20
N GLU A 136 -22.65 -5.65 -13.00
CA GLU A 136 -23.65 -6.37 -12.19
C GLU A 136 -25.03 -6.38 -12.85
N GLN A 137 -25.46 -5.27 -13.43
CA GLN A 137 -26.72 -5.17 -14.17
C GLN A 137 -26.74 -6.12 -15.38
N ARG A 138 -25.68 -6.09 -16.21
CA ARG A 138 -25.55 -7.04 -17.33
C ARG A 138 -25.66 -8.49 -16.90
N ARG A 139 -25.00 -8.87 -15.80
CA ARG A 139 -25.06 -10.21 -15.25
C ARG A 139 -26.47 -10.59 -14.77
N ARG A 140 -27.23 -9.64 -14.21
CA ARG A 140 -28.63 -9.87 -13.79
C ARG A 140 -29.55 -10.04 -15.00
N ASP A 141 -29.40 -9.21 -16.02
CA ASP A 141 -30.24 -9.26 -17.22
C ASP A 141 -30.00 -10.56 -18.01
N GLU A 142 -28.78 -11.08 -17.99
CA GLU A 142 -28.40 -12.35 -18.63
C GLU A 142 -28.94 -13.58 -17.87
N TYR A 143 -29.16 -13.47 -16.56
CA TYR A 143 -29.74 -14.54 -15.72
C TYR A 143 -31.28 -14.56 -15.69
N VAL A 144 -31.93 -13.50 -16.17
CA VAL A 144 -33.40 -13.36 -16.23
C VAL A 144 -33.95 -13.77 -17.62
N ARG A 145 -33.09 -14.18 -18.55
CA ARG A 145 -33.44 -14.83 -19.83
C ARG A 145 -33.35 -16.34 -19.75
#